data_AF-A0A7X4XPT8-F1
#
_entry.id   AF-A0A7X4XPT8-F1
#
_cell.length_a   1.000
_cell.length_b   1.000
_cell.length_c   1.000
_cell.angle_alpha   90.00
_cell.angle_beta   90.00
_cell.angle_gamma   90.00
#
_symmetry.space_group_name_H-M   'P 1'
#
loop_
_entity.id
_entity.type
_entity.pdbx_description
1 polymer ?
#
loop_
_entity_poly.entity_id
_entity_poly.type
_entity_poly.pdbx_seq_one_letter_code
_entity_poly.pdbx_strand_id
1 'polypeptide(L)'
;MLYRVFKPVLQAVAQIIILLMLMAWILDSGAQVIGYQWQWERVPDYLAFYEDGQWWPAQLIDGLIITVKISALSLLFTLVIGFVAALLRLSQSVVGNTIGS
;
A
#
# COMPACT_ATOMS: atom_id res chain seq x y z
N MET A 1 -26.03 -7.14 23.75
CA MET A 1 -24.57 -6.97 23.49
C MET A 1 -24.30 -6.42 22.09
N LEU A 2 -24.97 -6.91 21.04
CA LEU A 2 -24.79 -6.50 19.63
C LEU A 2 -25.04 -5.01 19.33
N TYR A 3 -26.08 -4.39 19.94
CA TYR A 3 -26.44 -2.98 19.73
C TYR A 3 -25.37 -1.97 20.19
N ARG A 4 -24.56 -2.33 21.21
CA ARG A 4 -23.46 -1.47 21.69
C ARG A 4 -22.29 -1.40 20.70
N VAL A 5 -22.13 -2.42 19.85
CA VAL A 5 -21.08 -2.47 18.81
C VAL A 5 -21.58 -1.86 17.51
N PHE A 6 -22.86 -2.06 17.16
CA PHE A 6 -23.43 -1.55 15.91
C PHE A 6 -23.50 -0.02 15.86
N LYS A 7 -23.87 0.64 16.97
CA LYS A 7 -23.99 2.11 17.04
C LYS A 7 -22.67 2.84 16.73
N PRO A 8 -21.53 2.53 17.39
CA PRO A 8 -20.26 3.20 17.08
C PRO A 8 -19.74 2.86 15.68
N VAL A 9 -19.97 1.64 15.18
CA VAL A 9 -19.58 1.26 13.80
C VAL A 9 -20.36 2.08 12.77
N LEU A 10 -21.67 2.20 12.92
CA LEU A 10 -22.50 3.00 12.03
C LEU A 10 -22.10 4.49 12.06
N GLN A 11 -21.80 5.01 13.26
CA GLN A 11 -21.30 6.37 13.42
C GLN A 11 -19.95 6.57 12.71
N ALA A 12 -19.01 5.64 12.85
CA ALA A 12 -17.72 5.71 12.19
C ALA A 12 -17.88 5.67 10.66
N VAL A 13 -18.71 4.77 10.14
CA VAL A 13 -19.00 4.68 8.69
C VAL A 13 -19.62 5.98 8.18
N ALA A 14 -20.59 6.55 8.90
CA ALA A 14 -21.19 7.83 8.54
C ALA A 14 -20.17 8.98 8.52
N GLN A 15 -19.29 9.05 9.52
CA GLN A 15 -18.22 10.04 9.58
C GLN A 15 -17.23 9.90 8.41
N ILE A 16 -16.84 8.67 8.07
CA ILE A 16 -15.96 8.39 6.93
C ILE A 16 -16.64 8.83 5.63
N ILE A 17 -17.92 8.50 5.44
CA ILE A 17 -18.67 8.89 4.24
C ILE A 17 -18.75 10.42 4.12
N ILE A 18 -19.07 11.13 5.22
CA ILE A 18 -19.10 12.59 5.24
C ILE A 18 -17.73 13.18 4.87
N LEU A 19 -16.64 12.65 5.46
CA LEU A 19 -15.28 13.08 5.14
C LEU A 19 -14.93 12.85 3.67
N LEU A 20 -15.26 11.68 3.11
CA LEU A 20 -15.00 11.36 1.70
C LEU A 20 -15.77 12.28 0.76
N MET A 21 -17.05 12.58 1.06
CA MET A 21 -17.84 13.53 0.27
C MET A 21 -17.27 14.95 0.32
N LEU A 22 -16.86 15.41 1.51
CA LEU A 22 -16.23 16.72 1.66
C LEU A 22 -14.91 16.79 0.87
N MET A 23 -14.08 15.75 0.97
CA MET A 23 -12.82 15.65 0.24
C MET A 23 -13.05 15.68 -1.28
N ALA A 24 -13.98 14.85 -1.77
CA ALA A 24 -14.34 14.82 -3.19
C ALA A 24 -14.82 16.19 -3.68
N TRP A 25 -15.66 16.87 -2.89
CA TRP A 25 -16.15 18.22 -3.23
C TRP A 25 -15.03 19.25 -3.30
N ILE A 26 -14.09 19.25 -2.34
CA ILE A 26 -12.93 20.17 -2.34
C ILE A 26 -12.04 19.91 -3.56
N LEU A 27 -11.72 18.64 -3.82
CA LEU A 27 -10.84 18.24 -4.91
C LEU A 27 -11.45 18.57 -6.28
N ASP A 28 -12.76 18.31 -6.45
CA ASP A 28 -13.46 18.62 -7.68
C ASP A 28 -13.61 20.14 -7.90
N SER A 29 -13.96 20.88 -6.85
CA SER A 29 -14.02 22.35 -6.90
C SER A 29 -12.65 22.95 -7.26
N GLY A 30 -11.57 22.44 -6.66
CA GLY A 30 -10.21 22.85 -6.99
C GLY A 30 -9.84 22.53 -8.44
N ALA A 31 -10.19 21.33 -8.93
CA ALA A 31 -9.98 20.91 -10.31
C ALA A 31 -10.70 21.83 -11.30
N GLN A 32 -11.96 22.19 -11.03
CA GLN A 32 -12.74 23.10 -11.88
C GLN A 32 -12.12 24.50 -11.97
N VAL A 33 -11.61 25.04 -10.85
CA VAL A 33 -10.97 26.38 -10.81
C VAL A 33 -9.74 26.45 -11.73
N ILE A 34 -8.97 25.37 -11.83
CA ILE A 34 -7.78 25.29 -12.69
C ILE A 34 -8.09 24.72 -14.09
N GLY A 35 -9.37 24.49 -14.40
CA GLY A 35 -9.79 23.89 -15.68
C GLY A 35 -9.32 22.43 -15.87
N TYR A 36 -8.96 21.74 -14.79
CA TYR A 36 -8.55 20.34 -14.83
C TYR A 36 -9.77 19.43 -14.85
N GLN A 37 -9.89 18.62 -15.89
CA GLN A 37 -10.89 17.56 -15.99
C GLN A 37 -10.25 16.24 -15.55
N TRP A 38 -10.91 15.52 -14.64
CA TRP A 38 -10.45 14.22 -14.20
C TRP A 38 -10.52 13.20 -15.33
N GLN A 39 -9.36 12.71 -15.78
CA GLN A 39 -9.26 11.74 -16.88
C GLN A 39 -9.24 10.30 -16.36
N TRP A 40 -10.21 9.96 -15.50
CA TRP A 40 -10.34 8.59 -14.97
C TRP A 40 -10.47 7.54 -16.09
N GLU A 41 -10.98 7.94 -17.25
CA GLU A 41 -11.09 7.13 -18.46
C GLU A 41 -9.74 6.62 -18.98
N ARG A 42 -8.62 7.30 -18.71
CA ARG A 42 -7.28 6.90 -19.15
C ARG A 42 -6.59 5.92 -18.20
N VAL A 43 -7.07 5.80 -16.96
CA VAL A 43 -6.43 4.94 -15.95
C VAL A 43 -6.33 3.48 -16.40
N PRO A 44 -7.36 2.86 -17.02
CA PRO A 44 -7.26 1.50 -17.55
C PRO A 44 -6.09 1.31 -18.53
N ASP A 45 -5.84 2.29 -19.41
CA ASP A 45 -4.76 2.20 -20.41
C ASP A 45 -3.37 2.15 -19.77
N TYR A 46 -3.20 2.73 -18.57
CA TYR A 46 -1.97 2.66 -17.78
C TYR A 46 -1.84 1.38 -16.94
N LEU A 47 -2.89 0.57 -16.85
CA LEU A 47 -2.87 -0.74 -16.24
C LEU A 47 -2.58 -1.84 -17.27
N ALA A 48 -3.30 -1.83 -18.38
CA ALA A 48 -3.08 -2.75 -19.49
C ALA A 48 -3.61 -2.14 -20.80
N PHE A 49 -2.91 -2.41 -21.90
CA PHE A 49 -3.32 -2.00 -23.23
C PHE A 49 -3.26 -3.18 -24.19
N TYR A 50 -4.02 -3.09 -25.28
CA TYR A 50 -4.09 -4.12 -26.30
C TYR A 50 -3.31 -3.68 -27.54
N GLU A 51 -2.23 -4.38 -27.86
CA GLU A 51 -1.36 -4.08 -28.99
C GLU A 51 -0.92 -5.38 -29.67
N ASP A 52 -0.85 -5.37 -31.01
CA ASP A 52 -0.47 -6.52 -31.84
C ASP A 52 -1.24 -7.83 -31.56
N GLY A 53 -2.53 -7.71 -31.22
CA GLY A 53 -3.38 -8.87 -30.96
C GLY A 53 -3.23 -9.45 -29.54
N GLN A 54 -2.44 -8.82 -28.65
CA GLN A 54 -2.17 -9.30 -27.29
C GLN A 54 -2.37 -8.21 -26.25
N TRP A 55 -2.66 -8.63 -25.01
CA TRP A 55 -2.74 -7.75 -23.86
C TRP A 55 -1.37 -7.58 -23.23
N TRP A 56 -0.92 -6.34 -23.10
CA TRP A 56 0.35 -5.99 -22.47
C TRP A 56 0.09 -5.24 -21.17
N PRO A 57 0.85 -5.55 -20.09
CA PRO A 57 0.83 -4.73 -18.89
C PRO A 57 1.41 -3.35 -19.19
N ALA A 58 0.79 -2.31 -18.64
CA ALA A 58 1.31 -0.95 -18.74
C ALA A 58 2.12 -0.55 -17.49
N GLN A 59 2.61 0.69 -17.50
CA GLN A 59 3.64 1.19 -16.60
C GLN A 59 3.25 1.11 -15.12
N LEU A 60 1.96 1.20 -14.78
CA LEU A 60 1.53 1.08 -13.37
C LEU A 60 1.73 -0.33 -12.84
N ILE A 61 1.44 -1.35 -13.66
CA ILE A 61 1.64 -2.75 -13.28
C ILE A 61 3.13 -3.07 -13.19
N ASP A 62 3.93 -2.58 -14.15
CA ASP A 62 5.39 -2.77 -14.11
C ASP A 62 6.01 -2.13 -12.87
N GLY A 63 5.60 -0.90 -12.54
CA GLY A 63 6.03 -0.20 -11.33
C GLY A 63 5.66 -0.97 -10.06
N LEU A 64 4.41 -1.44 -9.98
CA LEU A 64 3.92 -2.25 -8.85
C LEU A 64 4.75 -3.53 -8.69
N ILE A 65 5.04 -4.23 -9.79
CA ILE A 65 5.85 -5.46 -9.79
C ILE A 65 7.25 -5.18 -9.24
N ILE A 66 7.88 -4.07 -9.65
CA ILE A 66 9.21 -3.69 -9.16
C ILE A 66 9.15 -3.38 -7.66
N THR A 67 8.16 -2.63 -7.18
CA THR A 67 7.98 -2.37 -5.75
C THR A 67 7.85 -3.67 -4.96
N VAL A 68 6.98 -4.59 -5.41
CA VAL A 68 6.80 -5.90 -4.76
C VAL A 68 8.10 -6.70 -4.75
N LYS A 69 8.86 -6.71 -5.86
CA LYS A 69 10.17 -7.39 -5.93
C LYS A 69 11.15 -6.84 -4.91
N ILE A 70 11.29 -5.51 -4.83
CA ILE A 70 12.21 -4.86 -3.88
C ILE A 70 11.76 -5.14 -2.44
N SER A 71 10.46 -4.99 -2.13
CA SER A 71 9.92 -5.28 -0.81
C SER A 71 10.13 -6.74 -0.39
N ALA A 72 9.91 -7.69 -1.29
CA ALA A 72 10.14 -9.11 -1.04
C ALA A 72 11.62 -9.41 -0.75
N LEU A 73 12.52 -8.78 -1.52
CA LEU A 73 13.95 -8.91 -1.30
C LEU A 73 14.37 -8.31 0.06
N SER A 74 13.87 -7.13 0.40
CA SER A 74 14.12 -6.50 1.71
C SER A 74 13.60 -7.35 2.86
N LEU A 75 12.41 -7.95 2.71
CA LEU A 75 11.85 -8.86 3.70
C LEU A 75 12.74 -10.08 3.92
N LEU A 76 13.23 -10.69 2.82
CA LEU A 76 14.15 -11.82 2.89
C LEU A 76 15.43 -11.47 3.64
N PHE A 77 16.06 -10.34 3.29
CA PHE A 77 17.25 -9.87 4.01
C PHE A 77 16.97 -9.60 5.49
N THR A 78 15.84 -8.96 5.80
CA THR A 78 15.43 -8.69 7.18
C THR A 78 15.27 -9.99 7.96
N LEU A 79 14.67 -11.01 7.36
CA LEU A 79 14.48 -12.32 7.98
C LEU A 79 15.81 -13.03 8.20
N VAL A 80 16.70 -13.04 7.21
CA VAL A 80 18.04 -13.65 7.34
C VAL A 80 18.85 -12.97 8.43
N ILE A 81 18.91 -11.64 8.42
CA ILE A 81 19.67 -10.87 9.41
C ILE A 81 19.08 -11.06 10.81
N GLY A 82 17.75 -10.95 10.94
CA GLY A 82 17.06 -11.16 12.21
C GLY A 82 17.24 -12.58 12.75
N PHE A 83 17.22 -13.58 11.87
CA PHE A 83 17.46 -14.98 12.24
C PHE A 83 18.90 -15.20 12.71
N VAL A 84 19.90 -14.68 11.99
CA VAL A 84 21.31 -14.75 12.40
C VAL A 84 21.52 -14.04 13.73
N ALA A 85 20.94 -12.84 13.92
CA ALA A 85 21.01 -12.12 15.19
C ALA A 85 20.38 -12.92 16.35
N ALA A 86 19.23 -13.56 16.12
CA ALA A 86 18.58 -14.41 17.11
C ALA A 86 19.43 -15.64 17.49
N LEU A 87 20.06 -16.29 16.50
CA LEU A 87 20.97 -17.41 16.75
C LEU A 87 22.22 -16.98 17.55
N LEU A 88 22.81 -15.83 17.20
CA LEU A 88 23.96 -15.28 17.92
C LEU A 88 23.59 -14.95 19.37
N ARG A 89 22.41 -14.36 19.60
CA ARG A 89 21.89 -14.05 20.93
C ARG A 89 21.64 -15.30 21.79
N LEU A 90 21.22 -16.42 21.20
CA LEU A 90 20.99 -17.67 21.92
C LEU A 90 22.29 -18.47 22.16
N SER A 91 23.38 -18.12 21.46
CA SER A 91 24.67 -18.78 21.62
C SER A 91 25.30 -18.47 22.98
N GLN A 92 25.84 -19.49 23.65
CA GLN A 92 26.56 -19.37 24.93
C GLN A 92 27.94 -18.66 24.80
N SER A 93 28.29 -18.14 23.63
CA SER A 93 29.50 -17.36 23.37
C SER A 93 29.30 -15.90 23.82
N VAL A 94 30.19 -15.40 24.69
CA VAL A 94 30.20 -14.01 25.19
C VAL A 94 30.21 -12.99 24.04
N VAL A 95 30.92 -13.28 22.94
CA VAL A 95 31.04 -12.38 21.77
C VAL A 95 29.80 -12.45 20.87
N GLY A 96 29.19 -13.62 20.72
CA GLY A 96 27.94 -13.77 19.95
C GLY A 96 26.76 -13.10 20.65
N ASN A 97 26.68 -13.24 21.97
CA ASN A 97 25.64 -12.64 22.80
C ASN A 97 25.75 -11.10 22.84
N THR A 98 26.95 -10.51 22.90
CA THR A 98 27.11 -9.05 22.89
C THR A 98 26.82 -8.39 21.54
N ILE A 99 27.03 -9.10 20.42
CA ILE A 99 26.68 -8.62 19.07
C ILE A 99 25.18 -8.78 18.78
N GLY A 100 24.54 -9.80 19.35
CA GLY A 100 23.10 -10.09 19.16
C GLY A 100 22.16 -9.51 20.22
N SER A 101 22.69 -8.89 21.29
CA SER A 101 21.92 -8.17 22.33
C SER A 101 21.67 -6.71 21.96
#